data_AF-A0A966EJY5-F1
#
_entry.id   AF-A0A966EJY5-F1
#
_cell.length_a   1.000
_cell.length_b   1.000
_cell.length_c   1.000
_cell.angle_alpha   90.00
_cell.angle_beta   90.00
_cell.angle_gamma   90.00
#
_symmetry.space_group_name_H-M   'P 1'
#
loop_
_entity.id
_entity.type
_entity.pdbx_description
1 polymer ?
#
loop_
_entity_poly.entity_id
_entity_poly.type
_entity_poly.pdbx_seq_one_letter_code
_entity_poly.pdbx_strand_id
1 'polypeptide(L)'
;MTARLQKTRLQIIFGEATARLDRWAVNPWRRASLMLIALGASFALGNSIGAIAGALTLMDPVSALITVGIWEFMVRTRRHWARDKKKHLGRDLLDMSRIGLLYGLLLEGFKLL
;
A
#
# COMPACT_ATOMS: atom_id res chain seq x y z
N MET A 1 -15.36 32.66 -14.23
CA MET A 1 -15.42 32.49 -12.76
C MET A 1 -14.92 31.10 -12.41
N THR A 2 -13.73 30.96 -11.83
CA THR A 2 -13.25 29.67 -11.31
C THR A 2 -13.82 29.49 -9.90
N ALA A 3 -14.74 28.54 -9.74
CA ALA A 3 -15.32 28.23 -8.43
C ALA A 3 -14.19 27.83 -7.46
N ARG A 4 -13.99 28.61 -6.39
CA ARG A 4 -13.11 28.21 -5.27
C ARG A 4 -13.72 26.98 -4.63
N LEU A 5 -13.11 25.82 -4.86
CA LEU A 5 -13.46 24.57 -4.18
C LEU A 5 -13.40 24.80 -2.66
N GLN A 6 -14.54 24.56 -2.00
CA GLN A 6 -14.65 24.67 -0.55
C GLN A 6 -13.74 23.62 0.09
N LYS A 7 -12.74 24.08 0.85
CA LYS A 7 -11.89 23.19 1.64
C LYS A 7 -12.75 22.55 2.72
N THR A 8 -13.11 21.28 2.55
CA THR A 8 -13.79 20.51 3.58
C THR A 8 -12.84 20.22 4.74
N ARG A 9 -13.34 20.11 5.98
CA ARG A 9 -12.51 19.75 7.14
C ARG A 9 -11.69 18.48 6.89
N LEU A 10 -12.25 17.53 6.15
CA LEU A 10 -11.57 16.31 5.73
C LEU A 10 -10.38 16.60 4.81
N GLN A 11 -10.52 17.48 3.82
CA GLN A 11 -9.42 17.88 2.94
C GLN A 11 -8.29 18.58 3.70
N ILE A 12 -8.62 19.40 4.71
CA ILE A 12 -7.62 20.08 5.53
C ILE A 12 -6.85 19.05 6.36
N ILE A 13 -7.53 18.16 7.07
CA ILE A 13 -6.88 17.17 7.93
C ILE A 13 -6.05 16.18 7.11
N PHE A 14 -6.61 15.61 6.04
CA PHE A 14 -5.93 14.60 5.22
C PHE A 14 -4.81 15.21 4.35
N GLY A 15 -5.07 16.39 3.77
CA GLY A 15 -4.09 17.12 2.96
C GLY A 15 -2.93 17.65 3.78
N GLU A 16 -3.19 18.17 4.99
CA GLU A 16 -2.12 18.59 5.89
C GLU A 16 -1.35 17.42 6.47
N ALA A 17 -2.01 16.31 6.83
CA ALA A 17 -1.32 15.13 7.36
C ALA A 17 -0.32 14.55 6.35
N THR A 18 -0.74 14.39 5.10
CA THR A 18 0.15 13.92 4.02
C THR A 18 1.29 14.90 3.75
N ALA A 19 1.03 16.21 3.70
CA ALA A 19 2.07 17.23 3.53
C ALA A 19 3.01 17.36 4.75
N ARG A 20 2.54 17.05 5.96
CA ARG A 20 3.38 17.00 7.18
C ARG A 20 4.25 15.76 7.18
N LEU A 21 3.72 14.60 6.78
CA LEU A 21 4.49 13.36 6.61
C LEU A 21 5.60 13.51 5.57
N ASP A 22 5.29 14.14 4.42
CA ASP A 22 6.29 14.37 3.36
C ASP A 22 7.43 15.27 3.86
N ARG A 23 7.10 16.32 4.62
CA ARG A 23 8.09 17.20 5.28
C ARG A 23 8.89 16.49 6.37
N TRP A 24 8.26 15.62 7.15
CA TRP A 24 8.94 14.83 8.19
C TRP A 24 9.90 13.78 7.59
N ALA A 25 9.55 13.23 6.43
CA ALA A 25 10.31 12.23 5.68
C ALA A 25 11.41 12.84 4.77
N VAL A 26 11.69 14.14 4.87
CA VAL A 26 12.85 14.75 4.21
C VAL A 26 14.17 14.18 4.75
N ASN A 27 14.20 13.77 6.03
CA ASN A 27 15.37 13.10 6.59
C ASN A 27 15.49 11.66 6.01
N PRO A 28 16.63 11.32 5.37
CA PRO A 28 16.81 10.02 4.70
C PRO A 28 16.64 8.83 5.64
N TRP A 29 17.06 8.93 6.91
CA TRP A 29 16.90 7.86 7.88
C TRP A 29 15.43 7.60 8.22
N ARG A 30 14.64 8.66 8.38
CA ARG A 30 13.21 8.55 8.68
C ARG A 30 12.44 7.98 7.49
N ARG A 31 12.78 8.39 6.28
CA ARG A 31 12.21 7.84 5.04
C ARG A 31 12.51 6.35 4.90
N ALA A 32 13.75 5.94 5.15
CA ALA A 32 14.14 4.54 5.14
C ALA A 32 13.39 3.72 6.19
N SER A 33 13.27 4.21 7.44
CA SER A 33 12.48 3.53 8.47
C SER A 33 11.02 3.37 8.07
N LEU A 34 10.40 4.42 7.49
CA LEU A 34 9.00 4.38 7.10
C LEU A 34 8.76 3.40 5.93
N MET A 35 9.71 3.31 4.99
CA MET A 35 9.72 2.26 3.95
C MET A 35 9.85 0.86 4.54
N LEU A 36 10.72 0.67 5.52
CA LEU A 36 10.97 -0.62 6.16
C LEU A 36 9.75 -1.09 6.96
N ILE A 37 9.08 -0.16 7.67
CA ILE A 37 7.81 -0.42 8.34
C ILE A 37 6.73 -0.79 7.32
N ALA A 38 6.60 -0.04 6.23
CA ALA A 38 5.61 -0.34 5.20
C ALA A 38 5.84 -1.71 4.55
N LEU A 39 7.11 -2.04 4.27
CA LEU A 39 7.52 -3.35 3.77
C LEU A 39 7.15 -4.45 4.76
N GLY A 40 7.58 -4.33 6.03
CA GLY A 40 7.35 -5.34 7.07
C GLY A 40 5.88 -5.53 7.41
N ALA A 41 5.11 -4.45 7.52
CA ALA A 41 3.68 -4.52 7.77
C ALA A 41 2.94 -5.23 6.62
N SER A 42 3.28 -4.89 5.38
CA SER A 42 2.67 -5.49 4.19
C SER A 42 3.07 -6.96 4.02
N PHE A 43 4.32 -7.30 4.35
CA PHE A 43 4.81 -8.66 4.39
C PHE A 43 4.06 -9.51 5.42
N ALA A 44 3.92 -9.00 6.65
CA ALA A 44 3.15 -9.68 7.71
C ALA A 44 1.69 -9.90 7.28
N LEU A 45 1.05 -8.88 6.70
CA LEU A 45 -0.32 -8.99 6.17
C LEU A 45 -0.44 -10.04 5.06
N GLY A 46 0.48 -10.05 4.09
CA GLY A 46 0.49 -11.05 3.01
C GLY A 46 0.62 -12.47 3.55
N ASN A 47 1.49 -12.65 4.55
CA ASN A 47 1.70 -13.93 5.24
C ASN A 47 0.44 -14.37 6.00
N SER A 48 -0.21 -13.46 6.73
CA SER A 48 -1.48 -13.74 7.44
C SER A 48 -2.61 -14.11 6.48
N ILE A 49 -2.73 -13.41 5.34
CA ILE A 49 -3.74 -13.73 4.32
C ILE A 49 -3.49 -15.12 3.73
N GLY A 50 -2.24 -15.43 3.38
CA GLY A 50 -1.88 -16.75 2.87
C GLY A 50 -2.17 -17.86 3.88
N ALA A 51 -1.84 -17.64 5.16
CA ALA A 51 -2.05 -18.61 6.23
C ALA A 51 -3.55 -18.88 6.44
N ILE A 52 -4.38 -17.83 6.43
CA ILE A 52 -5.84 -17.96 6.54
C ILE A 52 -6.41 -18.71 5.33
N ALA A 53 -5.96 -18.37 4.12
CA ALA A 53 -6.41 -19.03 2.88
C ALA A 53 -6.04 -20.52 2.85
N GLY A 54 -4.82 -20.87 3.28
CA GLY A 54 -4.34 -22.24 3.39
C GLY A 54 -5.06 -23.03 4.50
N ALA A 55 -5.22 -22.44 5.69
CA ALA A 55 -5.86 -23.09 6.83
C ALA A 55 -7.35 -23.40 6.60
N LEU A 56 -8.06 -22.52 5.89
CA LEU A 56 -9.47 -22.73 5.57
C LEU A 56 -9.68 -23.68 4.38
N THR A 57 -8.62 -24.20 3.75
CA THR A 57 -8.68 -24.91 2.45
C THR A 57 -9.53 -24.16 1.44
N LEU A 58 -9.50 -22.82 1.52
CA LEU A 58 -10.33 -21.92 0.72
C LEU A 58 -9.66 -21.73 -0.65
N MET A 59 -9.53 -22.82 -1.41
CA MET A 59 -9.25 -22.80 -2.86
C MET A 59 -10.45 -22.27 -3.65
N ASP A 60 -11.21 -21.37 -3.04
CA ASP A 60 -12.51 -20.91 -3.49
C ASP A 60 -12.34 -19.58 -4.24
N PRO A 61 -13.15 -19.29 -5.28
CA PRO A 61 -13.07 -18.07 -6.09
C PRO A 61 -13.00 -16.77 -5.28
N VAL A 62 -13.48 -16.78 -4.04
CA VAL A 62 -13.47 -15.66 -3.10
C VAL A 62 -12.05 -15.22 -2.72
N SER A 63 -11.14 -16.16 -2.41
CA SER A 63 -9.76 -15.82 -2.03
C SER A 63 -8.99 -15.26 -3.22
N ALA A 64 -9.23 -15.81 -4.41
CA ALA A 64 -8.72 -15.29 -5.67
C ALA A 64 -9.27 -13.87 -5.97
N LEU A 65 -10.57 -13.65 -5.77
CA LEU A 65 -11.20 -12.35 -6.01
C LEU A 65 -10.67 -11.28 -5.04
N ILE A 66 -10.51 -11.59 -3.75
CA ILE A 66 -9.92 -10.68 -2.77
C ILE A 66 -8.48 -10.33 -3.16
N THR A 67 -7.67 -11.33 -3.49
CA THR A 67 -6.27 -11.14 -3.88
C THR A 67 -6.17 -10.25 -5.11
N VAL A 68 -6.93 -10.56 -6.18
CA VAL A 68 -6.96 -9.77 -7.41
C VAL A 68 -7.49 -8.36 -7.13
N GLY A 69 -8.50 -8.20 -6.28
CA GLY A 69 -9.06 -6.90 -5.89
C GLY A 69 -8.04 -6.00 -5.20
N ILE A 70 -7.26 -6.55 -4.25
CA ILE A 70 -6.16 -5.83 -3.58
C ILE A 70 -5.11 -5.42 -4.62
N TRP A 71 -4.71 -6.34 -5.51
CA TRP A 71 -3.75 -6.07 -6.57
C TRP A 71 -4.21 -4.98 -7.53
N GLU A 72 -5.44 -5.07 -8.03
CA GLU A 72 -6.03 -4.08 -8.94
C GLU A 72 -6.13 -2.71 -8.26
N PHE A 73 -6.56 -2.66 -7.00
CA PHE A 73 -6.61 -1.42 -6.23
C PHE A 73 -5.22 -0.77 -6.14
N MET A 74 -4.20 -1.56 -5.81
CA MET A 74 -2.82 -1.07 -5.77
C MET A 74 -2.36 -0.57 -7.15
N VAL A 75 -2.59 -1.34 -8.22
CA VAL A 75 -2.23 -1.02 -9.63
C VAL A 75 -2.85 0.28 -10.08
N ARG A 76 -4.15 0.44 -9.86
CA ARG A 76 -4.94 1.60 -10.24
C ARG A 76 -4.50 2.85 -9.48
N THR A 77 -4.23 2.71 -8.18
CA THR A 77 -3.71 3.77 -7.32
C THR A 77 -2.35 4.27 -7.79
N ARG A 78 -1.41 3.36 -8.13
CA ARG A 78 -0.12 3.75 -8.73
C ARG A 78 -0.29 4.42 -10.08
N ARG A 79 -1.19 3.93 -10.94
CA ARG A 79 -1.42 4.50 -12.27
C ARG A 79 -1.96 5.93 -12.18
N HIS A 80 -2.79 6.22 -11.18
CA HIS A 80 -3.25 7.58 -10.89
C HIS A 80 -2.07 8.49 -10.49
N TRP A 81 -1.21 8.01 -9.58
CA TRP A 81 -0.02 8.76 -9.15
C TRP A 81 1.11 8.85 -10.19
N ALA A 82 1.20 7.93 -11.14
CA ALA A 82 2.23 7.92 -12.18
C ALA A 82 2.07 9.06 -13.21
N ARG A 83 0.90 9.71 -13.26
CA ARG A 83 0.66 10.89 -14.09
C ARG A 83 1.33 12.16 -13.53
N ASP A 84 1.60 12.19 -12.23
CA ASP A 84 2.34 13.27 -11.60
C ASP A 84 3.84 12.97 -11.58
N LYS A 85 4.64 13.84 -12.21
CA LYS A 85 6.11 13.73 -12.25
C LYS A 85 6.79 14.10 -10.92
N LYS A 86 6.02 14.46 -9.89
CA LYS A 86 6.57 14.85 -8.58
C LYS A 86 6.97 13.61 -7.79
N LYS A 87 8.14 13.67 -7.14
CA LYS A 87 8.58 12.64 -6.18
C LYS A 87 7.63 12.70 -4.99
N HIS A 88 6.83 11.66 -4.80
CA HIS A 88 5.88 11.55 -3.70
C HIS A 88 6.28 10.38 -2.80
N LEU A 89 6.46 10.64 -1.50
CA LEU A 89 6.71 9.60 -0.50
C LEU A 89 5.66 8.47 -0.56
N GLY A 90 4.40 8.81 -0.84
CA GLY A 90 3.32 7.83 -0.97
C GLY A 90 3.55 6.82 -2.09
N ARG A 91 4.21 7.18 -3.19
CA ARG A 91 4.54 6.25 -4.27
C ARG A 91 5.59 5.25 -3.83
N ASP A 92 6.64 5.70 -3.15
CA ASP A 92 7.67 4.81 -2.64
C ASP A 92 7.12 3.84 -1.60
N LEU A 93 6.20 4.32 -0.77
CA LEU A 93 5.48 3.50 0.22
C LEU A 93 4.59 2.45 -0.43
N LEU A 94 3.90 2.83 -1.52
CA LEU A 94 3.10 1.91 -2.30
C LEU A 94 3.96 0.85 -2.99
N ASP A 95 5.14 1.23 -3.48
CA ASP A 95 6.07 0.27 -4.10
C ASP A 95 6.66 -0.69 -3.04
N MET A 96 7.04 -0.22 -1.85
CA MET A 96 7.52 -1.11 -0.78
C MET A 96 6.44 -2.02 -0.22
N SER A 97 5.21 -1.51 -0.06
CA SER A 97 4.09 -2.34 0.40
C SER A 97 3.76 -3.46 -0.60
N ARG A 98 3.82 -3.19 -1.92
CA ARG A 98 3.65 -4.22 -2.95
C ARG A 98 4.70 -5.31 -2.87
N ILE A 99 5.96 -4.92 -2.72
CA ILE A 99 7.07 -5.86 -2.58
C ILE A 99 6.81 -6.73 -1.34
N GLY A 100 6.48 -6.12 -0.20
CA GLY A 100 6.17 -6.86 1.03
C GLY A 100 5.03 -7.85 0.85
N LEU A 101 3.90 -7.41 0.29
CA LEU A 101 2.73 -8.26 0.04
C LEU A 101 3.03 -9.42 -0.92
N LEU A 102 3.76 -9.18 -2.03
CA LEU A 102 4.18 -10.25 -2.95
C LEU A 102 4.98 -11.31 -2.22
N TYR A 103 6.06 -10.88 -1.56
CA TYR A 103 6.96 -11.81 -0.91
C TYR A 103 6.29 -12.55 0.24
N GLY A 104 5.43 -11.90 1.01
CA GLY A 104 4.67 -12.55 2.09
C GLY A 104 3.74 -13.63 1.57
N LEU A 105 3.00 -13.33 0.50
CA LEU A 105 2.02 -14.26 -0.07
C LEU A 105 2.68 -15.42 -0.83
N LEU A 106 3.76 -15.15 -1.58
CA LEU A 106 4.57 -16.17 -2.24
C LEU A 106 5.25 -17.10 -1.25
N LEU A 107 5.84 -16.56 -0.19
CA LEU A 107 6.50 -17.37 0.84
C LEU A 107 5.54 -18.36 1.47
N GLU A 108 4.33 -17.91 1.81
CA GLU A 108 3.30 -18.77 2.37
C GLU A 108 2.81 -19.80 1.35
N GLY A 109 2.63 -19.41 0.09
CA GLY A 109 2.30 -20.35 -0.99
C GLY A 109 3.34 -21.45 -1.19
N PHE A 110 4.63 -21.13 -1.03
CA PHE A 110 5.71 -22.13 -1.10
C PHE A 110 5.77 -23.05 0.12
N LYS A 111 5.29 -22.63 1.30
CA LYS A 111 5.23 -23.53 2.47
C LYS A 111 4.16 -24.61 2.34
N LEU A 112 3.15 -24.36 1.51
CA LEU A 112 2.01 -25.25 1.29
C LEU A 112 2.28 -26.28 0.17
N LEU A 113 3.37 -26.11 -0.58
CA LEU A 113 3.89 -27.06 -1.59
C LEU A 113 4.81 -28.09 -0.93
#